data_AF-A0A6G1X196-F1
#
_entry.id   AF-A0A6G1X196-F1
#
_cell.length_a   1.000
_cell.length_b   1.000
_cell.length_c   1.000
_cell.angle_alpha   90.00
_cell.angle_beta   90.00
_cell.angle_gamma   90.00
#
_symmetry.space_group_name_H-M   'P 1'
#
loop_
_entity.id
_entity.type
_entity.pdbx_description
1 polymer ?
#
loop_
_entity_poly.entity_id
_entity_poly.type
_entity_poly.pdbx_seq_one_letter_code
_entity_poly.pdbx_strand_id
1 'polypeptide(L)'
;MTYVLSCKWGLVNKRDVDDFLEVLRWSKEFGVDTPKGRQVKQGVIGIFAAGSFNPKEGVKLSDGAQVSLATYANRMNIQLLKAADFNQRLHERGCPKATTVQKICKVAKGEGEVRGMLDATWEEPKKGEGILGKAMEGNKDIYKFERTLEESR
;
A
#
# COMPACT_ATOMS: atom_id res chain seq x y z
N MET A 1 -18.36 0.70 -3.35
CA MET A 1 -16.97 1.17 -3.55
C MET A 1 -16.05 0.07 -3.07
N THR A 2 -15.08 -0.34 -3.89
CA THR A 2 -14.07 -1.34 -3.52
C THR A 2 -12.71 -0.68 -3.50
N TYR A 3 -11.97 -0.85 -2.40
CA TYR A 3 -10.62 -0.34 -2.27
C TYR A 3 -9.62 -1.47 -2.43
N VAL A 4 -8.62 -1.29 -3.30
CA VAL A 4 -7.53 -2.26 -3.47
C VAL A 4 -6.24 -1.60 -3.04
N LEU A 5 -5.58 -2.17 -2.03
CA LEU A 5 -4.37 -1.61 -1.45
C LEU A 5 -3.11 -2.25 -2.07
N SER A 6 -2.14 -1.41 -2.42
CA SER A 6 -0.75 -1.81 -2.65
C SER A 6 0.16 -0.98 -1.76
N CYS A 7 1.20 -1.61 -1.21
CA CYS A 7 2.17 -0.97 -0.32
C CYS A 7 3.58 -1.12 -0.87
N LYS A 8 4.34 -0.02 -0.96
CA LYS A 8 5.78 -0.07 -1.28
C LYS A 8 6.60 0.72 -0.27
N TRP A 9 7.69 0.12 0.21
CA TRP A 9 8.67 0.82 1.03
C TRP A 9 9.74 1.43 0.15
N GLY A 10 9.81 2.76 0.11
CA GLY A 10 10.75 3.52 -0.71
C GLY A 10 10.10 4.70 -1.43
N LEU A 11 10.88 5.31 -2.32
CA LEU A 11 10.42 6.37 -3.20
C LEU A 11 9.58 5.74 -4.33
N VAL A 12 8.31 6.09 -4.40
CA VAL A 12 7.41 5.67 -5.48
C VAL A 12 7.51 6.62 -6.66
N ASN A 13 7.67 6.02 -7.84
CA ASN A 13 7.72 6.72 -9.13
C ASN A 13 6.57 6.33 -10.06
N LYS A 14 6.46 6.96 -11.24
CA LYS A 14 5.43 6.66 -12.26
C LYS A 14 5.34 5.18 -12.60
N ARG A 15 6.49 4.53 -12.79
CA ARG A 15 6.56 3.11 -13.14
C ARG A 15 5.83 2.23 -12.12
N ASP A 16 5.98 2.54 -10.83
CA ASP A 16 5.32 1.78 -9.78
C ASP A 16 3.80 1.94 -9.85
N VAL A 17 3.33 3.16 -10.09
CA VAL A 17 1.89 3.46 -10.26
C VAL A 17 1.33 2.74 -11.50
N ASP A 18 2.09 2.71 -12.60
CA ASP A 18 1.71 1.99 -13.82
C ASP A 18 1.63 0.48 -13.58
N ASP A 19 2.64 -0.09 -12.93
CA ASP A 19 2.69 -1.52 -12.61
C ASP A 19 1.47 -1.91 -11.75
N PHE A 20 1.12 -1.10 -10.76
CA PHE A 20 -0.08 -1.33 -9.95
C PHE A 20 -1.38 -1.19 -10.77
N LEU A 21 -1.46 -0.20 -11.65
CA LEU A 21 -2.62 -0.04 -12.54
C LEU A 21 -2.81 -1.25 -13.45
N GLU A 22 -1.72 -1.80 -14.01
CA GLU A 22 -1.78 -3.01 -14.84
C GLU A 22 -2.25 -4.22 -14.03
N VAL A 23 -1.79 -4.39 -12.79
CA VAL A 23 -2.31 -5.44 -11.90
C VAL A 23 -3.82 -5.32 -11.70
N LEU A 24 -4.33 -4.11 -11.43
CA LEU A 24 -5.78 -3.88 -11.29
C LEU A 24 -6.53 -4.16 -12.59
N ARG A 25 -5.99 -3.70 -13.72
CA ARG A 25 -6.59 -3.85 -15.05
C ARG A 25 -6.69 -5.32 -15.45
N TRP A 26 -5.66 -6.13 -15.20
CA TRP A 26 -5.62 -7.53 -15.59
C TRP A 26 -6.23 -8.48 -14.55
N SER A 27 -6.49 -8.00 -13.34
CA SER A 27 -7.25 -8.76 -12.34
C SER A 27 -8.62 -9.20 -12.90
N LYS A 28 -8.99 -10.47 -12.66
CA LYS A 28 -10.34 -10.99 -12.97
C LYS A 28 -11.40 -10.35 -12.06
N GLU A 29 -11.00 -9.93 -10.88
CA GLU A 29 -11.89 -9.36 -9.87
C GLU A 29 -12.08 -7.85 -10.09
N PHE A 30 -11.01 -7.14 -10.43
CA PHE A 30 -11.01 -5.66 -10.48
C PHE A 30 -10.98 -5.09 -11.90
N GLY A 31 -10.62 -5.90 -12.90
CA GLY A 31 -10.59 -5.51 -14.31
C GLY A 31 -11.86 -5.92 -15.07
N VAL A 32 -12.18 -5.19 -16.13
CA VAL A 32 -13.29 -5.47 -17.05
C VAL A 32 -12.89 -5.18 -18.48
N ASP A 33 -13.33 -6.04 -19.40
CA ASP A 33 -13.11 -5.84 -20.82
C ASP A 33 -14.15 -4.84 -21.36
N THR A 34 -13.69 -3.82 -22.07
CA THR A 34 -14.54 -2.79 -22.71
C THR A 34 -14.23 -2.71 -24.20
N PRO A 35 -15.10 -2.09 -25.03
CA PRO A 35 -14.78 -1.85 -26.45
C PRO A 35 -13.49 -1.04 -26.68
N LYS A 36 -13.00 -0.31 -25.67
CA LYS A 36 -11.75 0.47 -25.73
C LYS A 36 -10.55 -0.30 -25.16
N GLY A 37 -10.70 -1.61 -24.94
CA GLY A 37 -9.71 -2.46 -24.27
C GLY A 37 -10.04 -2.70 -22.80
N ARG A 38 -9.15 -3.40 -22.11
CA ARG A 38 -9.33 -3.77 -20.71
C ARG A 38 -9.11 -2.57 -19.80
N GLN A 39 -10.00 -2.37 -18.83
CA GLN A 39 -10.00 -1.23 -17.90
C GLN A 39 -10.27 -1.68 -16.47
N VAL A 40 -9.99 -0.83 -15.49
CA VAL A 40 -10.40 -1.05 -14.10
C VAL A 40 -11.91 -0.83 -13.98
N LYS A 41 -12.61 -1.72 -13.28
CA LYS A 41 -14.07 -1.64 -13.05
C LYS A 41 -14.44 -0.31 -12.39
N GLN A 42 -15.58 0.25 -12.80
CA GLN A 42 -16.14 1.41 -12.10
C GLN A 42 -16.40 1.08 -10.63
N GLY A 43 -16.10 2.02 -9.74
CA GLY A 43 -16.25 1.86 -8.30
C GLY A 43 -15.08 1.14 -7.61
N VAL A 44 -14.07 0.67 -8.35
CA VAL A 44 -12.79 0.23 -7.80
C VAL A 44 -11.85 1.43 -7.69
N ILE A 45 -11.28 1.63 -6.51
CA ILE A 45 -10.26 2.65 -6.23
C ILE A 45 -8.99 1.94 -5.79
N GLY A 46 -7.89 2.18 -6.50
CA GLY A 46 -6.57 1.77 -6.06
C GLY A 46 -6.08 2.70 -4.94
N ILE A 47 -5.55 2.15 -3.85
CA ILE A 47 -4.81 2.88 -2.83
C ILE A 47 -3.37 2.43 -2.96
N PHE A 48 -2.49 3.33 -3.42
CA PHE A 48 -1.06 3.08 -3.41
C PHE A 48 -0.47 3.75 -2.18
N ALA A 49 -0.17 2.94 -1.16
CA ALA A 49 0.48 3.40 0.05
C ALA A 49 2.00 3.33 -0.06
N ALA A 50 2.69 4.41 0.30
CA ALA A 50 4.15 4.47 0.24
C ALA A 50 4.79 5.23 1.40
N GLY A 51 6.08 4.99 1.61
CA GLY A 51 6.90 5.80 2.52
C GLY A 51 7.01 7.25 2.05
N SER A 52 7.27 7.44 0.75
CA SER A 52 7.25 8.76 0.11
C SER A 52 6.92 8.65 -1.38
N PHE A 53 6.42 9.74 -1.95
CA PHE A 53 6.20 9.90 -3.39
C PHE A 53 7.13 11.00 -3.89
N ASN A 54 7.73 10.81 -5.06
CA ASN A 54 8.63 11.81 -5.63
C ASN A 54 7.87 13.09 -6.01
N PRO A 55 8.04 14.22 -5.29
CA PRO A 55 7.27 15.43 -5.55
C PRO A 55 7.72 16.15 -6.83
N LYS A 56 8.93 15.83 -7.33
CA LYS A 56 9.52 16.44 -8.53
C LYS A 56 9.27 15.63 -9.79
N GLU A 57 8.66 14.45 -9.67
CA GLU A 57 8.36 13.64 -10.83
C GLU A 57 7.20 14.23 -11.63
N GLY A 58 7.54 14.71 -12.82
CA GLY A 58 6.58 15.15 -13.82
C GLY A 58 6.31 14.03 -14.82
N VAL A 59 5.03 13.69 -14.98
CA VAL A 59 4.56 12.72 -15.96
C VAL A 59 4.12 13.47 -17.21
N LYS A 60 4.75 13.16 -18.34
CA LYS A 60 4.32 13.67 -19.64
C LYS A 60 3.16 12.82 -20.17
N LEU A 61 2.06 13.49 -20.48
CA LEU A 61 0.84 12.89 -21.01
C LEU A 61 0.90 12.82 -22.54
N SER A 62 -0.02 12.07 -23.14
CA SER A 62 -0.13 11.90 -24.60
C SER A 62 -0.45 13.19 -25.35
N ASP A 63 -1.09 14.15 -24.69
CA ASP A 63 -1.36 15.51 -25.21
C ASP A 63 -0.15 16.47 -25.07
N GLY A 64 0.96 15.98 -24.54
CA GLY A 64 2.18 16.75 -24.33
C GLY A 64 2.23 17.52 -23.02
N ALA A 65 1.14 17.58 -22.24
CA ALA A 65 1.11 18.25 -20.95
C ALA A 65 1.96 17.50 -19.91
N GLN A 66 2.58 18.25 -19.00
CA GLN A 66 3.33 17.67 -17.87
C GLN A 66 2.53 17.88 -16.58
N VAL A 67 2.26 16.79 -15.87
CA VAL A 67 1.51 16.80 -14.61
C VAL A 67 2.31 16.16 -13.49
N SER A 68 1.98 16.46 -12.24
CA SER A 68 2.59 15.76 -11.10
C SER A 68 2.23 14.27 -11.07
N LEU A 69 3.04 13.44 -10.41
CA LEU A 69 2.72 12.03 -10.16
C LEU A 69 1.36 11.84 -9.46
N ALA A 70 1.02 12.72 -8.50
CA ALA A 70 -0.26 12.65 -7.79
C ALA A 70 -1.45 12.94 -8.71
N THR A 71 -1.32 13.94 -9.59
CA THR A 71 -2.33 14.25 -10.61
C THR A 71 -2.49 13.09 -11.59
N TYR A 72 -1.38 12.49 -12.02
CA TYR A 72 -1.39 11.32 -12.88
C TYR A 72 -2.12 10.14 -12.24
N ALA A 73 -1.76 9.77 -11.00
CA ALA A 73 -2.40 8.67 -10.27
C ALA A 73 -3.91 8.90 -10.10
N ASN A 74 -4.34 10.11 -9.74
CA ASN A 74 -5.76 10.45 -9.60
C ASN A 74 -6.55 10.26 -10.91
N ARG A 75 -5.96 10.58 -12.07
CA ARG A 75 -6.60 10.34 -13.38
C ARG A 75 -6.79 8.85 -13.69
N MET A 76 -6.02 7.98 -13.03
CA MET A 76 -6.10 6.52 -13.15
C MET A 76 -6.95 5.87 -12.04
N ASN A 77 -7.73 6.65 -11.27
CA ASN A 77 -8.47 6.20 -10.08
C ASN A 77 -7.58 5.56 -9.00
N ILE A 78 -6.33 6.03 -8.88
CA ILE A 78 -5.39 5.62 -7.84
C ILE A 78 -5.17 6.78 -6.86
N GLN A 79 -5.46 6.55 -5.59
CA GLN A 79 -5.13 7.45 -4.49
C GLN A 79 -3.72 7.12 -3.96
N LEU A 80 -2.82 8.10 -4.02
CA LEU A 80 -1.53 8.01 -3.34
C LEU A 80 -1.71 8.34 -1.88
N LEU A 81 -1.30 7.43 -1.00
CA LEU A 81 -1.46 7.58 0.45
C LEU A 81 -0.10 7.47 1.13
N LYS A 82 0.32 8.47 1.90
CA LYS A 82 1.56 8.32 2.66
C LYS A 82 1.31 7.36 3.82
N ALA A 83 2.36 6.70 4.31
CA ALA A 83 2.26 5.85 5.48
C ALA A 83 1.64 6.57 6.70
N ALA A 84 1.94 7.87 6.87
CA ALA A 84 1.33 8.70 7.91
C ALA A 84 -0.19 8.86 7.75
N ASP A 85 -0.65 9.16 6.53
CA ASP A 85 -2.07 9.31 6.22
C ASP A 85 -2.80 7.96 6.35
N PHE A 86 -2.13 6.85 6.02
CA PHE A 86 -2.69 5.51 6.20
C PHE A 86 -2.84 5.14 7.69
N ASN A 87 -1.84 5.48 8.52
CA ASN A 87 -1.97 5.35 9.98
C ASN A 87 -3.12 6.18 10.52
N GLN A 88 -3.31 7.42 10.05
CA GLN A 88 -4.44 8.24 10.44
C GLN A 88 -5.78 7.54 10.16
N ARG A 89 -5.94 6.97 8.96
CA ARG A 89 -7.16 6.20 8.62
C ARG A 89 -7.35 4.97 9.51
N LEU A 90 -6.28 4.25 9.86
CA LEU A 90 -6.36 3.13 10.79
C LEU A 90 -6.85 3.60 12.16
N HIS A 91 -6.35 4.73 12.66
CA HIS A 91 -6.76 5.29 13.95
C HIS A 91 -8.19 5.83 13.94
N GLU A 92 -8.62 6.50 12.87
CA GLU A 92 -10.01 6.94 12.67
C GLU A 92 -10.98 5.75 12.67
N ARG A 93 -10.54 4.59 12.17
CA ARG A 93 -11.29 3.34 12.20
C ARG A 93 -11.27 2.63 13.57
N GLY A 94 -10.49 3.13 14.52
CA GLY A 94 -10.41 2.61 15.89
C GLY A 94 -9.23 1.67 16.13
N CYS A 95 -8.22 1.64 15.25
CA CYS A 95 -6.98 0.92 15.54
C CYS A 95 -6.20 1.62 16.67
N PRO A 96 -5.65 0.87 17.63
CA PRO A 96 -4.79 1.44 18.67
C PRO A 96 -3.63 2.26 18.08
N LYS A 97 -3.20 3.31 18.77
CA LYS A 97 -2.06 4.15 18.34
C LYS A 97 -0.77 3.36 18.15
N ALA A 98 -0.62 2.25 18.89
CA ALA A 98 0.53 1.38 18.74
C ALA A 98 0.49 0.55 17.44
N THR A 99 -0.65 0.46 16.75
CA THR A 99 -0.81 -0.27 15.49
C THR A 99 -0.61 0.65 14.31
N THR A 100 0.57 0.57 13.70
CA THR A 100 0.94 1.36 12.53
C THR A 100 1.41 0.45 11.40
N VAL A 101 1.31 0.96 10.18
CA VAL A 101 1.70 0.25 8.95
C VAL A 101 3.17 -0.05 8.97
N GLN A 102 4.00 0.87 9.47
CA GLN A 102 5.44 0.65 9.65
C GLN A 102 5.72 -0.50 10.60
N LYS A 103 4.98 -0.59 11.72
CA LYS A 103 5.14 -1.72 12.65
C LYS A 103 4.67 -3.02 12.04
N ILE A 104 3.54 -3.03 11.33
CA ILE A 104 3.06 -4.22 10.61
C ILE A 104 4.11 -4.70 9.60
N CYS A 105 4.65 -3.79 8.80
CA CYS A 105 5.71 -4.10 7.84
C CYS A 105 6.98 -4.60 8.54
N LYS A 106 7.35 -3.98 9.66
CA LYS A 106 8.52 -4.40 10.45
C LYS A 106 8.31 -5.79 11.03
N VAL A 107 7.11 -6.14 11.49
CA VAL A 107 6.86 -7.41 12.20
C VAL A 107 6.40 -8.56 11.29
N ALA A 108 6.27 -8.33 10.00
CA ALA A 108 5.94 -9.33 9.01
C ALA A 108 7.20 -9.92 8.36
N LYS A 109 7.20 -11.23 8.10
CA LYS A 109 8.29 -11.95 7.43
C LYS A 109 8.31 -11.80 5.90
N GLY A 110 7.36 -11.06 5.34
CA GLY A 110 7.24 -10.83 3.90
C GLY A 110 5.90 -10.24 3.48
N GLU A 111 5.76 -9.95 2.18
CA GLU A 111 4.62 -9.24 1.59
C GLU A 111 3.26 -9.90 1.90
N GLY A 112 3.17 -11.22 1.77
CA GLY A 112 1.92 -11.95 2.02
C GLY A 112 1.42 -11.81 3.46
N GLU A 113 2.35 -11.75 4.43
CA GLU A 113 1.99 -11.56 5.83
C GLU A 113 1.66 -10.10 6.14
N VAL A 114 2.36 -9.14 5.52
CA VAL A 114 1.98 -7.71 5.60
C VAL A 114 0.53 -7.52 5.18
N ARG A 115 0.16 -8.09 4.03
CA ARG A 115 -1.21 -8.02 3.52
C ARG A 115 -2.20 -8.65 4.48
N GLY A 116 -1.95 -9.88 4.94
CA GLY A 116 -2.85 -10.57 5.87
C GLY A 116 -3.02 -9.82 7.19
N MET A 117 -1.95 -9.21 7.71
CA MET A 117 -2.01 -8.39 8.92
C MET A 117 -2.78 -7.09 8.69
N LEU A 118 -2.58 -6.40 7.57
CA LEU A 118 -3.32 -5.19 7.22
C LEU A 118 -4.82 -5.49 7.04
N ASP A 119 -5.17 -6.57 6.34
CA ASP A 119 -6.56 -7.01 6.16
C ASP A 119 -7.21 -7.34 7.52
N ALA A 120 -6.56 -8.15 8.36
CA ALA A 120 -7.07 -8.49 9.69
C ALA A 120 -7.21 -7.26 10.60
N THR A 121 -6.26 -6.33 10.53
CA THR A 121 -6.32 -5.07 11.29
C THR A 121 -7.43 -4.16 10.77
N TRP A 122 -7.71 -4.19 9.46
CA TRP A 122 -8.79 -3.42 8.87
C TRP A 122 -10.17 -3.99 9.21
N GLU A 123 -10.31 -5.32 9.29
CA GLU A 123 -11.55 -6.00 9.68
C GLU A 123 -11.82 -5.87 11.18
N GLU A 124 -10.81 -6.07 12.03
CA GLU A 124 -10.91 -6.02 13.50
C GLU A 124 -9.98 -4.95 14.10
N PRO A 125 -10.24 -3.64 13.89
CA PRO A 125 -9.33 -2.55 14.26
C PRO A 125 -8.94 -2.55 15.74
N LYS A 126 -9.88 -2.88 16.63
CA LYS A 126 -9.63 -2.93 18.08
C LYS A 126 -8.61 -4.01 18.50
N LYS A 127 -8.39 -5.02 17.66
CA LYS A 127 -7.45 -6.12 17.94
C LYS A 127 -6.05 -5.90 17.32
N GLY A 128 -5.79 -4.72 16.74
CA GLY A 128 -4.52 -4.42 16.06
C GLY A 128 -3.26 -4.76 16.87
N GLU A 129 -3.24 -4.45 18.16
CA GLU A 129 -2.10 -4.80 19.04
C GLU A 129 -1.95 -6.31 19.23
N GLY A 130 -3.05 -7.05 19.30
CA GLY A 130 -3.02 -8.51 19.39
C GLY A 130 -2.54 -9.16 18.09
N ILE A 131 -2.89 -8.58 16.94
CA ILE A 131 -2.39 -9.01 15.62
C ILE A 131 -0.88 -8.79 15.53
N LEU A 132 -0.41 -7.60 15.93
CA LEU A 132 1.02 -7.30 16.02
C LEU A 132 1.76 -8.23 16.99
N GLY A 133 1.19 -8.49 18.17
CA GLY A 133 1.75 -9.38 19.18
C GLY A 133 1.96 -10.80 18.67
N LYS A 134 0.95 -11.35 17.99
CA LYS A 134 1.02 -12.70 17.39
C LYS A 134 2.10 -12.79 16.32
N ALA A 135 2.18 -11.79 15.44
CA ALA A 135 3.21 -11.76 14.39
C ALA A 135 4.61 -11.59 14.99
N MET A 136 4.78 -10.71 15.99
CA MET A 136 6.05 -10.55 16.69
C MET A 136 6.52 -11.85 17.35
N GLU A 137 5.63 -12.57 18.03
CA GLU A 137 5.95 -13.85 18.66
C GLU A 137 6.33 -14.92 17.63
N GLY A 138 5.51 -15.06 16.58
CA GLY A 138 5.71 -16.06 15.53
C GLY A 138 6.95 -15.82 14.66
N ASN A 139 7.38 -14.56 14.55
CA ASN A 139 8.53 -14.15 13.74
C ASN A 139 9.74 -13.72 14.60
N LYS A 140 9.76 -14.07 15.89
CA LYS A 140 10.83 -13.69 16.84
C LYS A 140 12.24 -13.95 16.32
N ASP A 141 12.43 -15.07 15.64
CA ASP A 141 13.75 -15.49 15.16
C ASP A 141 14.26 -14.60 14.02
N ILE A 142 13.36 -14.05 13.21
CA ILE A 142 13.67 -13.09 12.15
C ILE A 142 14.13 -11.76 12.77
N TYR A 143 13.45 -11.26 13.81
CA TYR A 143 13.85 -10.02 14.48
C TYR A 143 15.18 -10.11 15.21
N LYS A 144 15.46 -11.25 15.85
CA LYS A 144 16.75 -11.47 16.49
C LYS A 144 17.87 -11.45 15.45
N PHE A 145 17.64 -12.07 14.29
CA PHE A 145 18.60 -12.07 13.20
C PHE A 145 18.85 -10.67 12.62
N GLU A 146 17.79 -9.91 12.31
CA GLU A 146 17.92 -8.54 11.79
C GLU A 146 18.60 -7.60 12.79
N ARG A 147 18.28 -7.67 14.09
CA ARG A 147 18.98 -6.90 15.13
C ARG A 147 20.47 -7.21 15.18
N THR A 148 20.83 -8.49 15.04
CA THR A 148 22.24 -8.90 15.06
C THR A 148 23.01 -8.30 13.88
N LEU A 149 22.37 -8.18 12.71
CA LEU A 149 22.96 -7.52 11.53
C LEU A 149 23.07 -5.99 11.69
N GLU A 150 22.10 -5.35 12.34
CA GLU A 150 22.16 -3.90 12.63
C GLU A 150 23.23 -3.56 13.68
N GLU A 151 23.40 -4.42 14.70
CA GLU A 151 24.42 -4.25 15.75
C GLU A 151 25.85 -4.57 15.26
N SER A 152 26.00 -5.27 14.12
CA SER A 152 27.28 -5.65 13.52
C SER A 152 27.79 -4.66 12.44
N ARG A 153 27.16 -3.49 12.33
CA ARG A 153 27.44 -2.47 11.29
C ARG A 153 28.03 -1.21 11.89
#